data_AF-A0AAN4ZBQ2-F1
#
_entry.id   AF-A0AAN4ZBQ2-F1
#
_cell.length_a   1.000
_cell.length_b   1.000
_cell.length_c   1.000
_cell.angle_alpha   90.00
_cell.angle_beta   90.00
_cell.angle_gamma   90.00
#
_symmetry.space_group_name_H-M   'P 1'
#
loop_
_entity.id
_entity.type
_entity.pdbx_description
1 polymer ?
#
loop_
_entity_poly.entity_id
_entity_poly.type
_entity_poly.pdbx_seq_one_letter_code
_entity_poly.pdbx_strand_id
1 'polypeptide(L)'
;SMLRAATLLAAIAALAAAAGNGTLASSQFNSNCAPSFLAQTKKCLDTYFAGYGLNPAKLPPYKDYVTAIVDWTTQYGCNGVDKFCALELTVENCLGTLFNSACMTSSAFEEMYGMSTTDAWEYATDFPVRAYMCDNKQFAKDNNDCFDDVITKHLDERRSCTTAVEEAIKKVTDGDYCRPWGDFVSCNDDVYVKYCGKQVKGYICNVLEVGINFDSMNQCKSSLPTCGSPFINIGGITVILVAIFSSLL
;
A
#
# COMPACT_ATOMS: atom_id res chain seq x y z
N SER A 1 3.93 -17.13 16.41
CA SER A 1 3.62 -15.85 17.08
C SER A 1 3.01 -14.89 16.07
N MET A 2 1.68 -14.80 16.06
CA MET A 2 0.83 -14.23 15.00
C MET A 2 0.71 -12.69 15.06
N LEU A 3 1.69 -12.00 15.66
CA LEU A 3 1.68 -10.54 15.87
C LEU A 3 2.52 -9.79 14.80
N ARG A 4 2.94 -10.49 13.73
CA ARG A 4 4.21 -10.18 13.03
C ARG A 4 4.11 -9.54 11.64
N ALA A 5 2.94 -9.51 11.00
CA ALA A 5 2.82 -8.96 9.63
C ALA A 5 1.82 -7.81 9.48
N ALA A 6 0.90 -7.64 10.43
CA ALA A 6 -0.06 -6.53 10.43
C ALA A 6 0.61 -5.15 10.65
N THR A 7 1.88 -5.08 11.05
CA THR A 7 2.54 -3.85 11.51
C THR A 7 3.01 -2.93 10.38
N LEU A 8 3.18 -3.41 9.14
CA LEU A 8 3.55 -2.54 8.01
C LEU A 8 2.38 -1.67 7.54
N LEU A 9 1.16 -2.20 7.57
CA LEU A 9 -0.04 -1.50 7.15
C LEU A 9 -0.82 -0.86 8.33
N ALA A 10 -0.77 -1.44 9.54
CA ALA A 10 -1.36 -0.83 10.73
C ALA A 10 -0.64 0.44 11.23
N ALA A 11 0.63 0.63 10.87
CA ALA A 11 1.36 1.87 11.14
C ALA A 11 0.86 3.06 10.31
N ILE A 12 0.24 2.80 9.15
CA ILE A 12 -0.36 3.85 8.30
C ILE A 12 -1.76 4.20 8.83
N ALA A 13 -2.49 3.23 9.37
CA ALA A 13 -3.86 3.37 9.86
C ALA A 13 -4.05 4.21 11.14
N ALA A 14 -3.07 4.20 12.04
CA ALA A 14 -3.20 4.82 13.36
C ALA A 14 -3.06 6.36 13.37
N LEU A 15 -2.69 6.97 12.23
CA LEU A 15 -2.31 8.39 12.13
C LEU A 15 -3.35 9.28 11.43
N ALA A 16 -4.39 8.69 10.82
CA ALA A 16 -5.36 9.38 9.96
C ALA A 16 -6.51 10.12 10.70
N ALA A 17 -6.48 10.22 12.03
CA ALA A 17 -7.53 10.92 12.80
C ALA A 17 -7.46 12.47 12.72
N ALA A 18 -6.57 13.06 11.90
CA ALA A 18 -6.25 14.49 11.94
C ALA A 18 -6.38 15.30 10.63
N ALA A 19 -6.70 14.71 9.47
CA ALA A 19 -6.70 15.46 8.19
C ALA A 19 -7.98 15.19 7.36
N GLY A 20 -9.03 15.96 7.65
CA GLY A 20 -10.27 15.94 6.87
C GLY A 20 -10.28 16.95 5.71
N ASN A 21 -10.83 16.47 4.58
CA ASN A 21 -11.48 17.19 3.48
C ASN A 21 -10.60 18.05 2.54
N GLY A 22 -10.17 17.45 1.43
CA GLY A 22 -9.73 18.17 0.24
C GLY A 22 -10.31 17.55 -1.05
N THR A 23 -11.18 18.26 -1.75
CA THR A 23 -11.70 17.87 -3.07
C THR A 23 -10.80 18.42 -4.18
N LEU A 24 -10.43 17.57 -5.15
CA LEU A 24 -9.84 18.00 -6.42
C LEU A 24 -10.55 17.32 -7.60
N ALA A 25 -10.78 18.12 -8.65
CA ALA A 25 -11.53 17.77 -9.84
C ALA A 25 -10.64 17.13 -10.91
N SER A 26 -11.12 16.05 -11.54
CA SER A 26 -10.75 15.64 -12.90
C SER A 26 -11.91 14.88 -13.57
N SER A 27 -11.91 14.90 -14.90
CA SER A 27 -12.97 14.60 -15.88
C SER A 27 -14.04 13.56 -15.52
N GLN A 28 -15.31 13.99 -15.54
CA GLN A 28 -16.56 13.23 -15.79
C GLN A 28 -16.76 11.85 -15.12
N PHE A 29 -16.08 11.56 -14.02
CA PHE A 29 -16.60 10.64 -13.01
C PHE A 29 -17.43 11.46 -12.05
N ASN A 30 -18.63 10.97 -11.72
CA ASN A 30 -19.41 11.56 -10.64
C ASN A 30 -18.47 11.63 -9.43
N SER A 31 -18.25 12.82 -8.87
CA SER A 31 -17.38 13.02 -7.70
C SER A 31 -17.80 12.17 -6.50
N ASN A 32 -18.97 11.53 -6.62
CA ASN A 32 -19.51 10.52 -5.75
C ASN A 32 -19.52 9.16 -6.47
N CYS A 33 -19.07 8.10 -5.79
CA CYS A 33 -19.25 6.73 -6.26
C CYS A 33 -20.75 6.42 -6.37
N ALA A 34 -21.32 6.50 -7.58
CA ALA A 34 -22.76 6.27 -7.79
C ALA A 34 -23.15 4.85 -7.32
N PRO A 35 -24.39 4.62 -6.83
CA PRO A 35 -24.79 3.33 -6.27
C PRO A 35 -24.54 2.12 -7.17
N SER A 36 -24.69 2.27 -8.49
CA SER A 36 -24.38 1.22 -9.47
C SER A 36 -22.88 0.90 -9.56
N PHE A 37 -22.02 1.92 -9.48
CA PHE A 37 -20.56 1.73 -9.47
C PHE A 37 -20.09 1.17 -8.13
N LEU A 38 -20.70 1.58 -7.02
CA LEU A 38 -20.43 1.00 -5.72
C LEU A 38 -20.78 -0.50 -5.71
N ALA A 39 -21.96 -0.87 -6.23
CA ALA A 39 -22.37 -2.26 -6.34
C ALA A 39 -21.43 -3.08 -7.27
N GLN A 40 -20.97 -2.50 -8.38
CA GLN A 40 -19.99 -3.14 -9.26
C GLN A 40 -18.64 -3.33 -8.56
N THR A 41 -18.15 -2.30 -7.88
CA THR A 41 -16.89 -2.32 -7.12
C THR A 41 -16.97 -3.41 -6.05
N LYS A 42 -18.04 -3.42 -5.26
CA LYS A 42 -18.28 -4.45 -4.24
C LYS A 42 -18.26 -5.85 -4.83
N LYS A 43 -18.91 -6.08 -5.97
CA LYS A 43 -18.92 -7.40 -6.63
C LYS A 43 -17.50 -7.88 -7.02
N CYS A 44 -16.67 -6.98 -7.53
CA CYS A 44 -15.27 -7.29 -7.86
C CYS A 44 -14.47 -7.63 -6.59
N LEU A 45 -14.58 -6.79 -5.56
CA LEU A 45 -13.92 -6.97 -4.27
C LEU A 45 -14.40 -8.23 -3.54
N ASP A 46 -15.69 -8.58 -3.63
CA ASP A 46 -16.22 -9.80 -3.02
C ASP A 46 -15.57 -11.06 -3.63
N THR A 47 -15.34 -11.05 -4.94
CA THR A 47 -14.62 -12.13 -5.63
C THR A 47 -13.15 -12.19 -5.19
N TYR A 48 -12.50 -11.04 -5.05
CA TYR A 48 -11.12 -10.92 -4.58
C TYR A 48 -10.96 -11.49 -3.16
N PHE A 49 -11.79 -11.05 -2.20
CA PHE A 49 -11.72 -11.52 -0.82
C PHE A 49 -12.08 -13.00 -0.68
N ALA A 50 -13.05 -13.50 -1.45
CA ALA A 50 -13.35 -14.92 -1.51
C ALA A 50 -12.16 -15.75 -2.01
N GLY A 51 -11.31 -15.18 -2.88
CA GLY A 51 -10.06 -15.81 -3.34
C GLY A 51 -9.05 -16.10 -2.23
N TYR A 52 -9.05 -15.30 -1.16
CA TYR A 52 -8.27 -15.55 0.06
C TYR A 52 -8.98 -16.47 1.06
N GLY A 53 -10.17 -16.98 0.73
CA GLY A 53 -10.99 -17.77 1.65
C GLY A 53 -11.70 -16.93 2.71
N LEU A 54 -11.77 -15.60 2.55
CA LEU A 54 -12.50 -14.72 3.45
C LEU A 54 -13.99 -14.69 3.12
N ASN A 55 -14.83 -14.32 4.08
CA ASN A 55 -16.26 -14.13 3.89
C ASN A 55 -16.57 -12.68 3.50
N PRO A 56 -16.93 -12.36 2.24
CA PRO A 56 -17.16 -10.99 1.81
C PRO A 56 -18.42 -10.34 2.42
N ALA A 57 -19.33 -11.13 3.00
CA ALA A 57 -20.47 -10.58 3.73
C ALA A 57 -20.08 -10.04 5.10
N LYS A 58 -18.91 -10.43 5.62
CA LYS A 58 -18.36 -9.99 6.91
C LYS A 58 -16.84 -10.13 6.88
N LEU A 59 -16.19 -9.14 6.27
CA LEU A 59 -14.74 -9.08 6.24
C LEU A 59 -14.18 -9.02 7.68
N PRO A 60 -13.05 -9.67 7.94
CA PRO A 60 -12.43 -9.62 9.25
C PRO A 60 -11.74 -8.25 9.46
N PRO A 61 -11.30 -7.95 10.69
CA PRO A 61 -10.35 -6.86 10.92
C PRO A 61 -9.16 -6.97 9.96
N TYR A 62 -8.68 -5.83 9.47
CA TYR A 62 -7.69 -5.78 8.41
C TYR A 62 -6.42 -6.62 8.70
N LYS A 63 -5.96 -6.63 9.96
CA LYS A 63 -4.83 -7.47 10.41
C LYS A 63 -4.98 -8.96 10.09
N ASP A 64 -6.21 -9.49 10.11
CA ASP A 64 -6.49 -10.91 9.88
C ASP A 64 -6.51 -11.19 8.37
N TYR A 65 -6.95 -10.23 7.55
CA TYR A 65 -6.80 -10.26 6.10
C TYR A 65 -5.32 -10.25 5.69
N VAL A 66 -4.49 -9.37 6.28
CA VAL A 66 -3.03 -9.38 6.02
C VAL A 66 -2.41 -10.71 6.42
N THR A 67 -2.87 -11.31 7.52
CA THR A 67 -2.40 -12.63 7.95
C THR A 67 -2.70 -13.70 6.91
N ALA A 68 -3.89 -13.70 6.29
CA ALA A 68 -4.23 -14.65 5.23
C ALA A 68 -3.26 -14.55 4.02
N ILE A 69 -2.76 -13.35 3.71
CA ILE A 69 -1.79 -13.13 2.64
C ILE A 69 -0.39 -13.60 3.04
N VAL A 70 0.02 -13.28 4.27
CA VAL A 70 1.33 -13.70 4.81
C VAL A 70 1.42 -15.21 4.98
N ASP A 71 0.30 -15.86 5.28
CA ASP A 71 0.23 -17.32 5.33
C ASP A 71 0.55 -17.92 3.96
N TRP A 72 0.22 -17.24 2.85
CA TRP A 72 0.61 -17.71 1.51
C TRP A 72 2.11 -17.58 1.25
N THR A 73 2.73 -16.47 1.62
CA THR A 73 4.20 -16.33 1.46
C THR A 73 4.96 -17.24 2.42
N THR A 74 4.40 -17.52 3.60
CA THR A 74 4.94 -18.50 4.55
C THR A 74 4.82 -19.94 4.03
N GLN A 75 3.65 -20.31 3.50
CA GLN A 75 3.37 -21.67 3.06
C GLN A 75 4.01 -22.01 1.71
N TYR A 76 4.06 -21.04 0.78
CA TYR A 76 4.47 -21.26 -0.60
C TYR A 76 5.77 -20.51 -0.98
N GLY A 77 6.41 -19.82 -0.04
CA GLY A 77 7.60 -19.00 -0.31
C GLY A 77 7.31 -17.92 -1.36
N CYS A 78 8.23 -17.71 -2.29
CA CYS A 78 8.07 -16.75 -3.39
C CYS A 78 6.89 -17.07 -4.33
N ASN A 79 6.38 -18.31 -4.35
CA ASN A 79 5.16 -18.65 -5.10
C ASN A 79 3.89 -18.09 -4.41
N GLY A 80 3.97 -17.74 -3.13
CA GLY A 80 2.91 -16.98 -2.44
C GLY A 80 2.70 -15.61 -3.09
N VAL A 81 3.76 -14.98 -3.58
CA VAL A 81 3.70 -13.71 -4.31
C VAL A 81 2.93 -13.86 -5.62
N ASP A 82 3.16 -14.94 -6.37
CA ASP A 82 2.41 -15.20 -7.59
C ASP A 82 0.91 -15.40 -7.31
N LYS A 83 0.56 -16.01 -6.17
CA LYS A 83 -0.84 -16.24 -5.80
C LYS A 83 -1.57 -14.94 -5.50
N PHE A 84 -1.05 -14.09 -4.62
CA PHE A 84 -1.75 -12.84 -4.29
C PHE A 84 -1.75 -11.87 -5.48
N CYS A 85 -0.67 -11.81 -6.28
CA CYS A 85 -0.67 -10.97 -7.48
C CYS A 85 -1.59 -11.46 -8.59
N ALA A 86 -1.90 -12.77 -8.66
CA ALA A 86 -2.92 -13.25 -9.58
C ALA A 86 -4.33 -12.78 -9.18
N LEU A 87 -4.61 -12.70 -7.87
CA LEU A 87 -5.85 -12.11 -7.36
C LEU A 87 -5.90 -10.60 -7.60
N GLU A 88 -4.79 -9.90 -7.37
CA GLU A 88 -4.68 -8.45 -7.61
C GLU A 88 -4.98 -8.12 -9.08
N LEU A 89 -4.34 -8.82 -10.01
CA LEU A 89 -4.62 -8.65 -11.44
C LEU A 89 -6.09 -8.95 -11.80
N THR A 90 -6.71 -9.93 -11.14
CA THR A 90 -8.11 -10.27 -11.40
C THR A 90 -9.05 -9.15 -10.95
N VAL A 91 -8.80 -8.56 -9.77
CA VAL A 91 -9.64 -7.48 -9.24
C VAL A 91 -9.42 -6.17 -9.98
N GLU A 92 -8.17 -5.83 -10.33
CA GLU A 92 -7.85 -4.68 -11.19
C GLU A 92 -8.60 -4.77 -12.53
N ASN A 93 -8.56 -5.94 -13.20
CA ASN A 93 -9.28 -6.15 -14.45
C ASN A 93 -10.80 -6.06 -14.29
N CYS A 94 -11.35 -6.54 -13.17
CA CYS A 94 -12.78 -6.44 -12.89
C CYS A 94 -13.23 -4.99 -12.67
N LEU A 95 -12.42 -4.22 -11.94
CA LEU A 95 -12.69 -2.82 -11.62
C LEU A 95 -12.48 -1.91 -12.84
N GLY A 96 -11.46 -2.20 -13.67
CA GLY A 96 -11.08 -1.36 -14.80
C GLY A 96 -10.84 0.08 -14.36
N THR A 97 -11.56 1.03 -14.95
CA THR A 97 -11.44 2.45 -14.58
C THR A 97 -11.91 2.77 -13.16
N LEU A 98 -12.65 1.88 -12.49
CA LEU A 98 -13.08 2.09 -11.11
C LEU A 98 -11.95 1.95 -10.09
N PHE A 99 -10.84 1.30 -10.45
CA PHE A 99 -9.71 1.05 -9.55
C PHE A 99 -9.14 2.34 -8.95
N ASN A 100 -9.03 3.40 -9.76
CA ASN A 100 -8.52 4.71 -9.33
C ASN A 100 -9.63 5.76 -9.12
N SER A 101 -10.85 5.30 -8.80
CA SER A 101 -12.03 6.17 -8.66
C SER A 101 -12.43 6.40 -7.20
N ALA A 102 -13.41 7.28 -6.99
CA ALA A 102 -14.03 7.50 -5.68
C ALA A 102 -14.63 6.23 -5.03
N CYS A 103 -14.82 5.15 -5.80
CA CYS A 103 -15.32 3.86 -5.31
C CYS A 103 -14.27 3.00 -4.58
N MET A 104 -12.98 3.34 -4.70
CA MET A 104 -11.88 2.65 -4.01
C MET A 104 -11.32 3.50 -2.88
N THR A 105 -12.19 4.17 -2.12
CA THR A 105 -11.82 5.03 -0.98
C THR A 105 -12.27 4.41 0.35
N SER A 106 -11.68 4.83 1.47
CA SER A 106 -12.10 4.36 2.80
C SER A 106 -13.61 4.52 3.03
N SER A 107 -14.19 5.67 2.66
CA SER A 107 -15.64 5.89 2.77
C SER A 107 -16.47 4.88 1.96
N ALA A 108 -16.01 4.50 0.76
CA ALA A 108 -16.67 3.47 -0.04
C ALA A 108 -16.55 2.08 0.62
N PHE A 109 -15.41 1.75 1.23
CA PHE A 109 -15.24 0.50 1.99
C PHE A 109 -16.13 0.45 3.23
N GLU A 110 -16.28 1.55 3.96
CA GLU A 110 -17.25 1.67 5.07
C GLU A 110 -18.67 1.39 4.58
N GLU A 111 -19.08 2.01 3.46
CA GLU A 111 -20.42 1.83 2.90
C GLU A 111 -20.65 0.39 2.40
N MET A 112 -19.68 -0.21 1.70
CA MET A 112 -19.81 -1.54 1.13
C MET A 112 -19.84 -2.65 2.19
N TYR A 113 -19.06 -2.51 3.27
CA TYR A 113 -18.80 -3.62 4.19
C TYR A 113 -19.19 -3.32 5.65
N GLY A 114 -19.61 -2.10 5.97
CA GLY A 114 -20.00 -1.71 7.34
C GLY A 114 -18.86 -1.85 8.34
N MET A 115 -17.62 -1.68 7.89
CA MET A 115 -16.42 -1.79 8.73
C MET A 115 -16.08 -0.48 9.44
N SER A 116 -15.14 -0.52 10.38
CA SER A 116 -14.67 0.69 11.06
C SER A 116 -13.91 1.60 10.09
N THR A 117 -13.88 2.90 10.35
CA THR A 117 -13.09 3.85 9.55
C THR A 117 -11.62 3.45 9.47
N THR A 118 -11.03 2.98 10.57
CA THR A 118 -9.63 2.50 10.57
C THR A 118 -9.44 1.29 9.65
N ASP A 119 -10.28 0.26 9.76
CA ASP A 119 -10.17 -0.90 8.86
C ASP A 119 -10.41 -0.47 7.41
N ALA A 120 -11.40 0.39 7.14
CA ALA A 120 -11.73 0.84 5.79
C ALA A 120 -10.58 1.59 5.13
N TRP A 121 -9.87 2.42 5.89
CA TRP A 121 -8.64 3.06 5.46
C TRP A 121 -7.56 2.05 5.13
N GLU A 122 -7.32 1.07 6.01
CA GLU A 122 -6.31 0.05 5.76
C GLU A 122 -6.62 -0.78 4.51
N TYR A 123 -7.87 -1.24 4.36
CA TYR A 123 -8.29 -1.97 3.17
C TYR A 123 -8.15 -1.12 1.90
N ALA A 124 -8.54 0.15 1.93
CA ALA A 124 -8.47 1.01 0.74
C ALA A 124 -7.03 1.32 0.32
N THR A 125 -6.16 1.68 1.28
CA THR A 125 -4.74 2.01 1.02
C THR A 125 -3.93 0.81 0.54
N ASP A 126 -4.35 -0.39 0.92
CA ASP A 126 -3.67 -1.62 0.58
C ASP A 126 -3.69 -1.98 -0.91
N PHE A 127 -4.79 -1.67 -1.64
CA PHE A 127 -4.89 -1.96 -3.07
C PHE A 127 -3.82 -1.26 -3.92
N PRO A 128 -3.66 0.09 -3.91
CA PRO A 128 -2.63 0.73 -4.70
C PRO A 128 -1.22 0.29 -4.29
N VAL A 129 -1.00 0.00 -3.01
CA VAL A 129 0.28 -0.54 -2.51
C VAL A 129 0.54 -1.93 -3.11
N ARG A 130 -0.44 -2.84 -3.08
CA ARG A 130 -0.30 -4.18 -3.66
C ARG A 130 -0.17 -4.15 -5.18
N ALA A 131 -0.90 -3.29 -5.87
CA ALA A 131 -0.75 -3.06 -7.31
C ALA A 131 0.71 -2.71 -7.64
N TYR A 132 1.31 -1.75 -6.94
CA TYR A 132 2.73 -1.41 -7.12
C TYR A 132 3.66 -2.61 -6.86
N MET A 133 3.41 -3.38 -5.80
CA MET A 133 4.19 -4.58 -5.49
C MET A 133 4.08 -5.63 -6.61
N CYS A 134 2.89 -5.77 -7.21
CA CYS A 134 2.63 -6.74 -8.26
C CYS A 134 3.15 -6.31 -9.65
N ASP A 135 3.15 -5.01 -9.95
CA ASP A 135 3.87 -4.45 -11.11
C ASP A 135 5.38 -4.71 -11.01
N ASN A 136 5.90 -4.74 -9.78
CA ASN A 136 7.29 -5.02 -9.48
C ASN A 136 7.51 -6.45 -8.93
N LYS A 137 6.61 -7.39 -9.28
CA LYS A 137 6.55 -8.73 -8.68
C LYS A 137 7.87 -9.47 -8.70
N GLN A 138 8.61 -9.43 -9.80
CA GLN A 138 9.88 -10.17 -9.89
C GLN A 138 10.89 -9.66 -8.85
N PHE A 139 10.97 -8.34 -8.68
CA PHE A 139 11.82 -7.73 -7.67
C PHE A 139 11.39 -8.13 -6.25
N ALA A 140 10.08 -8.14 -5.99
CA ALA A 140 9.53 -8.58 -4.71
C ALA A 140 9.87 -10.05 -4.42
N LYS A 141 9.79 -10.93 -5.43
CA LYS A 141 10.15 -12.35 -5.32
C LYS A 141 11.64 -12.54 -5.07
N ASP A 142 12.49 -11.84 -5.81
CA ASP A 142 13.96 -11.97 -5.70
C ASP A 142 14.49 -11.52 -4.33
N ASN A 143 13.75 -10.64 -3.63
CA ASN A 143 14.12 -10.12 -2.31
C ASN A 143 13.20 -10.62 -1.17
N ASN A 144 12.29 -11.57 -1.44
CA ASN A 144 11.24 -11.98 -0.50
C ASN A 144 11.80 -12.46 0.85
N ASP A 145 12.83 -13.32 0.82
CA ASP A 145 13.42 -13.86 2.04
C ASP A 145 14.06 -12.77 2.90
N CYS A 146 14.67 -11.76 2.28
CA CYS A 146 15.22 -10.64 3.03
C CYS A 146 14.12 -9.74 3.61
N PHE A 147 13.06 -9.48 2.84
CA PHE A 147 11.92 -8.72 3.33
C PHE A 147 11.25 -9.42 4.51
N ASP A 148 11.07 -10.74 4.44
CA ASP A 148 10.56 -11.54 5.56
C ASP A 148 11.48 -11.44 6.78
N ASP A 149 12.80 -11.55 6.60
CA ASP A 149 13.77 -11.38 7.68
C ASP A 149 13.69 -10.00 8.34
N VAL A 150 13.58 -8.91 7.56
CA VAL A 150 13.39 -7.56 8.10
C VAL A 150 12.09 -7.43 8.88
N ILE A 151 11.00 -7.99 8.36
CA ILE A 151 9.68 -7.94 9.01
C ILE A 151 9.64 -8.79 10.29
N THR A 152 10.34 -9.92 10.33
CA THR A 152 10.23 -10.89 11.42
C THR A 152 11.33 -10.78 12.47
N LYS A 153 12.57 -10.47 12.08
CA LYS A 153 13.75 -10.41 12.95
C LYS A 153 14.17 -8.99 13.30
N HIS A 154 13.85 -8.00 12.46
CA HIS A 154 14.23 -6.60 12.63
C HIS A 154 13.02 -5.67 12.85
N LEU A 155 11.93 -6.23 13.40
CA LEU A 155 10.67 -5.53 13.67
C LEU A 155 10.85 -4.30 14.58
N ASP A 156 11.74 -4.36 15.56
CA ASP A 156 11.91 -3.26 16.52
C ASP A 156 12.53 -2.00 15.87
N GLU A 157 13.44 -2.16 14.90
CA GLU A 157 13.98 -1.02 14.15
C GLU A 157 12.91 -0.39 13.26
N ARG A 158 12.07 -1.20 12.63
CA ARG A 158 10.90 -0.70 11.89
C ARG A 158 9.91 0.01 12.80
N ARG A 159 9.61 -0.56 13.97
CA ARG A 159 8.73 0.06 14.96
C ARG A 159 9.27 1.41 15.42
N SER A 160 10.60 1.56 15.56
CA SER A 160 11.19 2.85 15.92
C SER A 160 10.92 3.93 14.88
N CYS A 161 10.91 3.61 13.57
CA CYS A 161 10.51 4.54 12.53
C CYS A 161 9.04 4.97 12.70
N THR A 162 8.14 4.02 12.96
CA THR A 162 6.71 4.31 13.23
C THR A 162 6.53 5.20 14.45
N THR A 163 7.17 4.87 15.59
CA THR A 163 7.07 5.69 16.80
C THR A 163 7.61 7.11 16.57
N ALA A 164 8.73 7.25 15.83
CA ALA A 164 9.29 8.55 15.52
C ALA A 164 8.33 9.43 14.70
N VAL A 165 7.67 8.88 13.67
CA VAL A 165 6.71 9.66 12.87
C VAL A 165 5.45 10.01 13.66
N GLU A 166 4.94 9.09 14.49
CA GLU A 166 3.79 9.36 15.36
C GLU A 166 4.06 10.50 16.34
N GLU A 167 5.26 10.53 16.93
CA GLU A 167 5.68 11.62 17.81
C GLU A 167 5.91 12.93 17.07
N ALA A 168 6.46 12.88 15.85
CA ALA A 168 6.71 14.05 15.03
C ALA A 168 5.40 14.70 14.57
N ILE A 169 4.41 13.91 14.13
CA ILE A 169 3.09 14.40 13.72
C ILE A 169 2.39 15.14 14.85
N LYS A 170 2.45 14.62 16.09
CA LYS A 170 1.88 15.30 17.28
C LYS A 170 2.50 16.67 17.58
N LYS A 171 3.69 16.93 17.06
CA LYS A 171 4.46 18.17 17.29
C LYS A 171 4.36 19.14 16.12
N VAL A 172 3.64 18.81 15.05
CA VAL A 172 3.44 19.72 13.90
C VAL A 172 2.57 20.90 14.33
N THR A 173 3.16 22.10 14.32
CA THR A 173 2.48 23.35 14.67
C THR A 173 2.38 24.33 13.50
N ASP A 174 3.18 24.11 12.46
CA ASP A 174 3.27 24.93 11.24
C ASP A 174 2.26 24.51 10.16
N GLY A 175 1.47 23.46 10.42
CA GLY A 175 0.49 22.91 9.48
C GLY A 175 1.08 21.98 8.42
N ASP A 176 2.41 21.83 8.37
CA ASP A 176 3.09 20.89 7.46
C ASP A 176 3.12 19.48 8.07
N TYR A 177 1.98 18.81 8.01
CA TYR A 177 1.83 17.44 8.49
C TYR A 177 2.52 16.42 7.57
N CYS A 178 3.00 16.84 6.40
CA CYS A 178 3.65 15.98 5.41
C CYS A 178 5.15 15.79 5.66
N ARG A 179 5.83 16.78 6.27
CA ARG A 179 7.27 16.68 6.59
C ARG A 179 7.63 15.42 7.41
N PRO A 180 6.94 15.06 8.51
CA PRO A 180 7.26 13.84 9.27
C PRO A 180 7.24 12.55 8.44
N TRP A 181 6.40 12.48 7.40
CA TRP A 181 6.33 11.31 6.53
C TRP A 181 7.59 11.13 5.68
N GLY A 182 8.28 12.21 5.30
CA GLY A 182 9.54 12.10 4.57
C GLY A 182 10.64 11.41 5.39
N ASP A 183 10.72 11.73 6.69
CA ASP A 183 11.65 11.09 7.63
C ASP A 183 11.29 9.62 7.86
N PHE A 184 9.98 9.32 7.95
CA PHE A 184 9.48 7.95 8.07
C PHE A 184 9.86 7.06 6.89
N VAL A 185 9.68 7.57 5.67
CA VAL A 185 10.03 6.86 4.43
C VAL A 185 11.53 6.59 4.40
N SER A 186 12.35 7.61 4.68
CA SER A 186 13.81 7.47 4.71
C SER A 186 14.28 6.47 5.77
N CYS A 187 13.71 6.51 6.98
CA CYS A 187 14.02 5.59 8.05
C CYS A 187 13.73 4.13 7.67
N ASN A 188 12.57 3.85 7.05
CA ASN A 188 12.26 2.50 6.60
C ASN A 188 13.17 2.07 5.45
N ASP A 189 13.40 2.92 4.44
CA ASP A 189 14.29 2.60 3.32
C ASP A 189 15.71 2.25 3.83
N ASP A 190 16.23 3.00 4.80
CA ASP A 190 17.52 2.72 5.44
C ASP A 190 17.56 1.40 6.22
N VAL A 191 16.48 1.06 6.96
CA VAL A 191 16.36 -0.22 7.65
C VAL A 191 16.41 -1.39 6.65
N TYR A 192 15.66 -1.31 5.56
CA TYR A 192 15.69 -2.36 4.53
C TYR A 192 17.02 -2.41 3.79
N VAL A 193 17.64 -1.27 3.47
CA VAL A 193 18.97 -1.22 2.84
C VAL A 193 20.04 -1.83 3.74
N LYS A 194 19.97 -1.61 5.05
CA LYS A 194 20.92 -2.16 6.03
C LYS A 194 20.97 -3.69 6.00
N TYR A 195 19.82 -4.36 5.84
CA TYR A 195 19.73 -5.82 5.90
C TYR A 195 19.68 -6.48 4.52
N CYS A 196 19.08 -5.83 3.52
CA CYS A 196 18.87 -6.39 2.19
C CYS A 196 19.85 -5.84 1.15
N GLY A 197 20.61 -4.80 1.45
CA GLY A 197 21.56 -4.18 0.53
C GLY A 197 20.96 -3.04 -0.28
N LYS A 198 21.81 -2.31 -1.02
CA LYS A 198 21.42 -1.07 -1.71
C LYS A 198 20.46 -1.28 -2.87
N GLN A 199 20.32 -2.50 -3.40
CA GLN A 199 19.42 -2.77 -4.51
C GLN A 199 17.95 -2.62 -4.13
N VAL A 200 17.59 -2.80 -2.85
CA VAL A 200 16.21 -2.57 -2.37
C VAL A 200 15.91 -1.11 -2.09
N LYS A 201 16.94 -0.25 -2.15
CA LYS A 201 16.78 1.19 -2.04
C LYS A 201 15.84 1.67 -3.13
N GLY A 202 14.86 2.48 -2.76
CA GLY A 202 13.88 2.98 -3.72
C GLY A 202 12.66 2.07 -3.84
N TYR A 203 12.80 0.73 -3.84
CA TYR A 203 11.61 -0.14 -3.84
C TYR A 203 10.75 0.10 -2.60
N ILE A 204 11.36 0.08 -1.41
CA ILE A 204 10.66 0.32 -0.14
C ILE A 204 10.16 1.77 -0.04
N CYS A 205 10.99 2.72 -0.46
CA CYS A 205 10.58 4.11 -0.59
C CYS A 205 9.30 4.27 -1.43
N ASN A 206 9.27 3.71 -2.64
CA ASN A 206 8.12 3.80 -3.54
C ASN A 206 6.87 3.11 -2.97
N VAL A 207 7.02 1.94 -2.32
CA VAL A 207 5.90 1.26 -1.63
C VAL A 207 5.25 2.18 -0.60
N LEU A 208 6.07 2.85 0.22
CA LEU A 208 5.56 3.77 1.24
C LEU A 208 5.01 5.05 0.64
N GLU A 209 5.65 5.60 -0.39
CA GLU A 209 5.17 6.78 -1.11
C GLU A 209 3.78 6.55 -1.70
N VAL A 210 3.52 5.39 -2.30
CA VAL A 210 2.20 5.03 -2.83
C VAL A 210 1.14 5.03 -1.72
N GLY A 211 1.44 4.39 -0.59
CA GLY A 211 0.52 4.34 0.56
C GLY A 211 0.24 5.73 1.15
N ILE A 212 1.27 6.53 1.38
CA ILE A 212 1.15 7.87 1.97
C ILE A 212 0.46 8.84 1.01
N ASN A 213 0.73 8.77 -0.29
CA ASN A 213 0.05 9.61 -1.27
C ASN A 213 -1.41 9.22 -1.44
N PHE A 214 -1.75 7.94 -1.34
CA PHE A 214 -3.16 7.54 -1.30
C PHE A 214 -3.84 8.09 -0.04
N ASP A 215 -3.22 7.89 1.13
CA ASP A 215 -3.75 8.32 2.43
C ASP A 215 -3.96 9.84 2.52
N SER A 216 -2.96 10.60 2.08
CA SER A 216 -2.99 12.07 2.08
C SER A 216 -3.73 12.70 0.90
N MET A 217 -4.41 11.91 0.04
CA MET A 217 -5.03 12.40 -1.20
C MET A 217 -4.04 13.21 -2.07
N ASN A 218 -2.80 12.72 -2.18
CA ASN A 218 -1.63 13.33 -2.84
C ASN A 218 -1.11 14.64 -2.24
N GLN A 219 -1.60 15.08 -1.09
CA GLN A 219 -1.15 16.33 -0.46
C GLN A 219 0.32 16.26 -0.03
N CYS A 220 0.83 15.08 0.31
CA CYS A 220 2.21 14.92 0.74
C CYS A 220 3.22 14.67 -0.38
N LYS A 221 2.78 14.56 -1.64
CA LYS A 221 3.62 14.13 -2.77
C LYS A 221 4.91 14.94 -2.94
N SER A 222 4.86 16.26 -2.74
CA SER A 222 6.04 17.13 -2.87
C SER A 222 6.97 17.13 -1.65
N SER A 223 6.51 16.61 -0.52
CA SER A 223 7.26 16.59 0.74
C SER A 223 7.95 15.24 1.00
N LEU A 224 7.59 14.21 0.22
CA LEU A 224 8.21 12.89 0.30
C LEU A 224 9.56 12.89 -0.44
N PRO A 225 10.54 12.08 0.02
CA PRO A 225 11.82 11.96 -0.66
C PRO A 225 11.61 11.42 -2.07
N THR A 226 12.42 11.87 -3.03
CA THR A 226 12.41 11.28 -4.37
C THR A 226 12.91 9.84 -4.29
N CYS A 227 11.99 8.89 -4.44
CA CYS A 227 12.31 7.48 -4.51
C CYS A 227 13.01 7.17 -5.83
N GLY A 228 14.22 6.62 -5.77
CA GLY A 228 14.91 6.12 -6.95
C GLY A 228 14.11 5.00 -7.62
N SER A 229 14.31 4.81 -8.93
CA SER A 229 13.78 3.62 -9.60
C SER A 229 14.38 2.36 -8.96
N PRO A 230 13.61 1.28 -8.74
CA PRO A 230 14.12 0.04 -8.17
C PRO A 230 15.20 -0.65 -9.03
N PHE A 231 15.47 -0.13 -10.25
CA PHE A 231 16.46 -0.67 -11.17
C PHE A 231 17.69 0.24 -11.30
N ILE A 232 18.72 -0.01 -10.48
CA ILE A 232 20.08 0.45 -10.78
C ILE A 232 20.94 -0.79 -11.03
N ASN A 233 21.06 -1.18 -12.31
CA ASN A 233 21.97 -2.25 -12.71
C ASN A 233 23.39 -1.70 -12.83
N ILE A 234 24.22 -1.97 -11.82
CA ILE A 234 25.67 -1.76 -11.85
C ILE A 234 26.29 -3.04 -12.45
N GLY A 235 26.35 -3.15 -13.78
CA GLY A 235 26.86 -4.38 -14.40
C GLY A 235 26.81 -4.52 -15.93
N GLY A 236 26.35 -3.52 -16.68
CA GLY A 236 26.69 -3.41 -18.11
C GLY A 236 25.69 -3.93 -19.14
N ILE A 237 24.45 -4.30 -18.78
CA ILE A 237 23.33 -4.33 -19.74
C ILE A 237 22.10 -3.71 -19.09
N THR A 238 21.91 -2.42 -19.38
CA THR A 238 20.71 -1.65 -19.06
C THR A 238 19.67 -1.94 -20.12
N VAL A 239 18.65 -2.74 -19.82
CA VAL A 239 17.39 -2.67 -20.58
C VAL A 239 16.63 -1.48 -20.00
N ILE A 240 16.69 -0.37 -20.71
CA ILE A 240 15.87 0.80 -20.45
C ILE A 240 14.43 0.42 -20.81
N LEU A 241 13.59 0.05 -19.83
CA LEU A 241 12.17 0.30 -20.00
C LEU A 241 11.96 1.78 -19.71
N VAL A 242 11.88 2.57 -20.78
CA VAL A 242 11.42 3.94 -20.71
C VAL A 242 10.05 3.88 -20.08
N ALA A 243 9.93 4.36 -18.83
CA ALA A 243 8.65 4.72 -18.27
C ALA A 243 8.09 5.83 -19.17
N ILE A 244 7.19 5.47 -20.08
CA ILE A 244 6.35 6.42 -20.80
C ILE A 244 5.32 6.93 -19.79
N PHE A 245 5.77 7.82 -18.91
CA PHE A 245 4.88 8.80 -18.29
C PHE A 245 4.64 9.88 -19.33
N SER A 246 3.67 9.66 -20.23
CA SER A 246 2.98 10.70 -20.99
C SER A 246 1.82 10.10 -21.78
N SER A 247 0.63 10.65 -21.52
CA SER A 247 -0.55 10.67 -22.39
C SER A 247 -1.43 9.41 -22.38
N LEU A 248 -2.49 9.41 -21.56
CA LEU A 248 -3.90 9.30 -22.01
C LEU A 248 -4.82 9.04 -20.81
N LEU A 249 -5.80 9.95 -20.69
CA LEU A 249 -6.98 9.97 -19.80
C LEU A 249 -6.76 10.52 -18.39
#